data_AF-A0A3D9FI72-F1
#
_entry.id   AF-A0A3D9FI72-F1
#
_cell.length_a   1.000
_cell.length_b   1.000
_cell.length_c   1.000
_cell.angle_alpha   90.00
_cell.angle_beta   90.00
_cell.angle_gamma   90.00
#
_symmetry.space_group_name_H-M   'P 1'
#
loop_
_entity.id
_entity.type
_entity.pdbx_description
1 polymer ?
#
loop_
_entity_poly.entity_id
_entity_poly.type
_entity_poly.pdbx_seq_one_letter_code
_entity_poly.pdbx_strand_id
1 'polypeptide(L)'
;MTKTISAMVWAAGLGMALAGCSANGGAADAEGTEAADSSADEGPHGAYLTDETGEFTQEIGEAAAANVNDRLASKHAEGGPDIHILITGSTNGEDSDAAAETARAGTDADALIYIAVDDQEVAVVGENINQREGDGAANAITTAFDNGNFENGMLNGITATEMHMDE
;
A
#
# COMPACT_ATOMS: atom_id res chain seq x y z
N MET A 1 22.31 19.08 -18.98
CA MET A 1 22.43 17.66 -19.36
C MET A 1 21.02 17.16 -19.60
N THR A 2 20.65 16.89 -20.84
CA THR A 2 19.29 16.49 -21.21
C THR A 2 19.15 15.01 -20.90
N LYS A 3 18.48 14.64 -19.80
CA LYS A 3 18.11 13.26 -19.51
C LYS A 3 16.96 12.89 -20.45
N THR A 4 17.26 12.03 -21.43
CA THR A 4 16.24 11.34 -22.24
C THR A 4 15.54 10.34 -21.32
N ILE A 5 14.36 10.70 -20.83
CA ILE A 5 13.51 9.76 -20.08
C ILE A 5 12.79 8.93 -21.14
N SER A 6 13.14 7.64 -21.23
CA SER A 6 12.35 6.67 -21.98
C SER A 6 11.02 6.53 -21.27
N ALA A 7 9.95 7.04 -21.87
CA ALA A 7 8.59 6.76 -21.43
C ALA A 7 8.35 5.25 -21.53
N MET A 8 8.28 4.58 -20.38
CA MET A 8 7.92 3.18 -20.28
C MET A 8 6.41 3.13 -20.01
N VAL A 9 5.67 2.67 -21.02
CA VAL A 9 4.23 2.50 -20.99
C VAL A 9 3.88 1.43 -19.97
N TRP A 10 3.33 1.82 -18.83
CA TRP A 10 2.47 0.93 -18.05
C TRP A 10 1.21 0.72 -18.88
N ALA A 11 1.07 -0.49 -19.42
CA ALA A 11 -0.04 -0.81 -20.28
C ALA A 11 -1.32 -0.85 -19.44
N ALA A 12 -2.11 0.23 -19.52
CA ALA A 12 -3.50 0.25 -19.10
C ALA A 12 -4.27 -0.84 -19.87
N GLY A 13 -4.33 -2.03 -19.26
CA GLY A 13 -4.98 -3.21 -19.78
C GLY A 13 -6.48 -3.14 -19.56
N LEU A 14 -7.17 -2.40 -20.43
CA LEU A 14 -8.63 -2.33 -20.51
C LEU A 14 -9.21 -3.74 -20.75
N GLY A 15 -9.80 -4.36 -19.73
CA GLY A 15 -10.45 -5.66 -19.81
C GLY A 15 -11.85 -5.64 -19.23
N MET A 16 -12.84 -5.24 -20.02
CA MET A 16 -14.26 -5.38 -19.69
C MET A 16 -14.62 -6.84 -19.36
N ALA A 17 -15.21 -7.08 -18.19
CA ALA A 17 -16.06 -8.25 -17.97
C ALA A 17 -17.27 -7.87 -17.09
N LEU A 18 -18.39 -7.65 -17.75
CA LEU A 18 -19.73 -7.63 -17.19
C LEU A 18 -20.22 -9.08 -17.05
N ALA A 19 -20.52 -9.54 -15.83
CA ALA A 19 -21.48 -10.61 -15.49
C ALA A 19 -21.39 -10.81 -13.97
N GLY A 20 -22.45 -10.97 -13.19
CA GLY A 20 -23.85 -11.27 -13.46
C GLY A 20 -24.38 -11.81 -12.13
N CYS A 21 -25.34 -11.12 -11.53
CA CYS A 21 -25.99 -11.55 -10.31
C CYS A 21 -26.78 -12.84 -10.56
N SER A 22 -26.58 -13.88 -9.76
CA SER A 22 -27.53 -15.00 -9.63
C SER A 22 -27.35 -15.69 -8.28
N ALA A 23 -28.35 -15.49 -7.43
CA ALA A 23 -28.60 -16.29 -6.25
C ALA A 23 -29.09 -17.69 -6.67
N ASN A 24 -28.59 -18.76 -6.03
CA ASN A 24 -29.43 -19.81 -5.47
C ASN A 24 -28.59 -20.75 -4.57
N GLY A 25 -29.20 -21.21 -3.49
CA GLY A 25 -28.55 -21.86 -2.36
C GLY A 25 -28.21 -23.35 -2.50
N GLY A 26 -27.74 -23.89 -1.37
CA GLY A 26 -27.42 -25.30 -1.18
C GLY A 26 -26.57 -25.47 0.06
N ALA A 27 -27.22 -25.76 1.19
CA ALA A 27 -26.55 -26.17 2.42
C ALA A 27 -25.81 -27.50 2.19
N ALA A 28 -24.54 -27.53 2.57
CA ALA A 28 -23.80 -28.76 2.79
C ALA A 28 -22.87 -28.54 3.98
N ASP A 29 -23.11 -29.32 5.03
CA ASP A 29 -22.29 -29.43 6.22
C ASP A 29 -20.81 -29.63 5.84
N ALA A 30 -19.98 -28.68 6.23
CA ALA A 30 -18.54 -28.82 6.27
C ALA A 30 -18.10 -28.66 7.72
N GLU A 31 -17.83 -29.78 8.38
CA GLU A 31 -16.95 -29.79 9.55
C GLU A 31 -15.59 -29.27 9.08
N GLY A 32 -15.19 -28.10 9.57
CA GLY A 32 -13.97 -27.48 9.11
C GLY A 32 -13.69 -26.23 9.91
N THR A 33 -12.79 -26.39 10.88
CA THR A 33 -11.92 -25.37 11.47
C THR A 33 -12.64 -24.15 12.00
N GLU A 34 -12.58 -23.94 13.32
CA GLU A 34 -12.90 -22.67 13.95
C GLU A 34 -12.19 -21.56 13.15
N ALA A 35 -12.96 -20.86 12.31
CA ALA A 35 -12.56 -19.57 11.81
C ALA A 35 -12.39 -18.76 13.08
N ALA A 36 -11.12 -18.47 13.41
CA ALA A 36 -10.82 -17.48 14.41
C ALA A 36 -11.61 -16.24 13.98
N ASP A 37 -12.65 -15.96 14.74
CA ASP A 37 -13.39 -14.72 14.69
C ASP A 37 -12.40 -13.66 15.17
N SER A 38 -11.56 -13.22 14.24
CA SER A 38 -10.84 -11.97 14.36
C SER A 38 -11.79 -10.89 13.87
N SER A 39 -12.89 -10.69 14.59
CA SER A 39 -13.36 -9.34 14.86
C SER A 39 -12.24 -8.64 15.63
N ALA A 40 -11.16 -8.30 14.92
CA ALA A 40 -10.21 -7.31 15.38
C ALA A 40 -11.05 -6.05 15.53
N ASP A 41 -11.25 -5.69 16.80
CA ASP A 41 -11.69 -4.38 17.22
C ASP A 41 -10.85 -3.37 16.42
N GLU A 42 -11.44 -2.83 15.34
CA GLU A 42 -10.88 -1.70 14.61
C GLU A 42 -10.87 -0.57 15.65
N GLY A 43 -9.73 -0.42 16.33
CA GLY A 43 -9.39 0.80 17.02
C GLY A 43 -9.63 1.99 16.08
N PRO A 44 -9.70 3.23 16.60
CA PRO A 44 -10.20 4.40 15.86
C PRO A 44 -9.36 4.84 14.63
N HIS A 45 -8.41 4.04 14.18
CA HIS A 45 -7.56 4.27 13.02
C HIS A 45 -8.27 3.70 11.79
N GLY A 46 -8.37 4.51 10.72
CA GLY A 46 -8.93 4.06 9.44
C GLY A 46 -8.09 2.95 8.79
N ALA A 47 -8.45 2.55 7.57
CA ALA A 47 -7.68 1.55 6.83
C ALA A 47 -6.20 1.98 6.69
N TYR A 48 -5.26 1.09 7.04
CA TYR A 48 -3.82 1.34 6.94
C TYR A 48 -3.36 1.44 5.48
N LEU A 49 -4.10 0.83 4.54
CA LEU A 49 -3.93 1.04 3.11
C LEU A 49 -5.15 1.78 2.57
N THR A 50 -4.90 2.97 2.02
CA THR A 50 -5.90 3.78 1.33
C THR A 50 -5.55 3.91 -0.14
N ASP A 51 -6.46 3.48 -1.02
CA ASP A 51 -6.35 3.63 -2.47
C ASP A 51 -7.41 4.63 -2.98
N GLU A 52 -6.97 5.86 -3.26
CA GLU A 52 -7.82 6.93 -3.79
C GLU A 52 -8.10 6.77 -5.29
N THR A 53 -7.31 5.96 -5.99
CA THR A 53 -7.49 5.68 -7.42
C THR A 53 -8.59 4.64 -7.64
N GLY A 54 -8.67 3.68 -6.71
CA GLY A 54 -9.46 2.47 -6.84
C GLY A 54 -8.96 1.51 -7.92
N GLU A 55 -7.97 1.89 -8.73
CA GLU A 55 -7.43 1.10 -9.84
C GLU A 55 -6.32 0.16 -9.36
N PHE A 56 -5.50 0.60 -8.42
CA PHE A 56 -4.38 -0.18 -7.91
C PHE A 56 -4.86 -1.46 -7.20
N THR A 57 -5.88 -1.34 -6.34
CA THR A 57 -6.49 -2.49 -5.65
C THR A 57 -7.12 -3.49 -6.63
N GLN A 58 -7.65 -3.02 -7.75
CA GLN A 58 -8.16 -3.89 -8.82
C GLN A 58 -7.03 -4.64 -9.53
N GLU A 59 -5.86 -4.01 -9.69
CA GLU A 59 -4.70 -4.60 -10.37
C GLU A 59 -3.99 -5.67 -9.53
N ILE A 60 -3.76 -5.39 -8.25
CA ILE A 60 -3.11 -6.34 -7.33
C ILE A 60 -4.07 -7.40 -6.79
N GLY A 61 -5.37 -7.10 -6.82
CA GLY A 61 -6.45 -7.91 -6.27
C GLY A 61 -6.74 -7.63 -4.80
N GLU A 62 -8.02 -7.71 -4.43
CA GLU A 62 -8.52 -7.44 -3.07
C GLU A 62 -7.82 -8.30 -2.01
N ALA A 63 -7.44 -9.54 -2.34
CA ALA A 63 -6.74 -10.42 -1.42
C ALA A 63 -5.32 -9.94 -1.08
N ALA A 64 -4.61 -9.36 -2.05
CA ALA A 64 -3.27 -8.82 -1.82
C ALA A 64 -3.34 -7.53 -0.98
N ALA A 65 -4.31 -6.65 -1.29
CA ALA A 65 -4.54 -5.44 -0.49
C ALA A 65 -4.93 -5.78 0.96
N ALA A 66 -5.80 -6.78 1.15
CA ALA A 66 -6.16 -7.29 2.48
C ALA A 66 -4.94 -7.84 3.23
N ASN A 67 -4.08 -8.63 2.57
CA ASN A 67 -2.86 -9.14 3.20
C ASN A 67 -1.91 -8.01 3.65
N VAL A 68 -1.74 -6.97 2.83
CA VAL A 68 -0.93 -5.80 3.19
C VAL A 68 -1.53 -5.07 4.39
N ASN A 69 -2.85 -4.86 4.40
CA ASN A 69 -3.54 -4.21 5.52
C ASN A 69 -3.48 -5.04 6.81
N ASP A 70 -3.67 -6.35 6.72
CA ASP A 70 -3.53 -7.30 7.84
C ASP A 70 -2.10 -7.28 8.40
N ARG A 71 -1.10 -7.17 7.52
CA ARG A 71 0.29 -7.05 7.94
C ARG A 71 0.53 -5.77 8.73
N LEU A 72 0.06 -4.62 8.23
CA LEU A 72 0.19 -3.32 8.91
C LEU A 72 -0.52 -3.35 10.28
N ALA A 73 -1.77 -3.84 10.32
CA ALA A 73 -2.56 -3.95 11.54
C ALA A 73 -1.90 -4.88 12.57
N SER A 74 -1.41 -6.06 12.15
CA SER A 74 -0.68 -6.99 13.03
C SER A 74 0.54 -6.31 13.64
N LYS A 75 1.30 -5.57 12.84
CA LYS A 75 2.54 -4.92 13.30
C LYS A 75 2.29 -3.83 14.31
N HIS A 76 1.30 -2.99 14.07
CA HIS A 76 0.88 -1.99 15.03
C HIS A 76 0.39 -2.65 16.35
N ALA A 77 -0.42 -3.71 16.25
CA ALA A 77 -0.91 -4.45 17.43
C ALA A 77 0.21 -5.13 18.24
N GLU A 78 1.33 -5.50 17.60
CA GLU A 78 2.53 -6.05 18.24
C GLU A 78 3.40 -4.98 18.93
N GLY A 79 2.99 -3.70 18.88
CA GLY A 79 3.71 -2.56 19.45
C GLY A 79 4.73 -1.93 18.50
N GLY A 80 4.65 -2.24 17.21
CA GLY A 80 5.42 -1.59 16.15
C GLY A 80 4.83 -0.23 15.73
N PRO A 81 5.51 0.49 14.82
CA PRO A 81 5.07 1.81 14.35
C PRO A 81 3.73 1.75 13.62
N ASP A 82 2.95 2.83 13.73
CA ASP A 82 1.76 3.09 12.92
C ASP A 82 2.17 3.51 11.49
N ILE A 83 2.20 2.54 10.57
CA ILE A 83 2.59 2.76 9.17
C ILE A 83 1.34 2.75 8.30
N HIS A 84 1.16 3.81 7.51
CA HIS A 84 0.07 3.90 6.53
C HIS A 84 0.61 3.86 5.11
N ILE A 85 -0.23 3.43 4.17
CA ILE A 85 0.02 3.46 2.73
C ILE A 85 -1.07 4.29 2.08
N LEU A 86 -0.67 5.32 1.34
CA LEU A 86 -1.57 6.13 0.53
C LEU A 86 -1.22 5.97 -0.95
N ILE A 87 -2.19 5.54 -1.73
CA ILE A 87 -2.10 5.42 -3.18
C ILE A 87 -3.01 6.46 -3.81
N THR A 88 -2.43 7.34 -4.62
CA THR A 88 -3.14 8.43 -5.29
C THR A 88 -2.75 8.51 -6.76
N GLY A 89 -3.53 9.27 -7.53
CA GLY A 89 -3.27 9.47 -8.95
C GLY A 89 -1.95 10.21 -9.17
N SER A 90 -1.81 11.41 -8.57
CA SER A 90 -0.68 12.30 -8.81
C SER A 90 -0.38 13.18 -7.59
N THR A 91 0.86 13.66 -7.48
CA THR A 91 1.29 14.73 -6.56
C THR A 91 0.77 16.11 -6.97
N ASN A 92 0.09 16.24 -8.12
CA ASN A 92 -0.35 17.52 -8.70
C ASN A 92 0.79 18.53 -8.94
N GLY A 93 2.00 18.02 -9.18
CA GLY A 93 3.20 18.84 -9.41
C GLY A 93 3.89 19.32 -8.14
N GLU A 94 3.47 18.82 -6.98
CA GLU A 94 4.21 18.97 -5.73
C GLU A 94 5.36 17.96 -5.65
N ASP A 95 6.34 18.25 -4.79
CA ASP A 95 7.42 17.33 -4.45
C ASP A 95 6.84 16.14 -3.65
N SER A 96 7.18 14.91 -4.03
CA SER A 96 6.58 13.70 -3.47
C SER A 96 6.88 13.51 -1.98
N ASP A 97 8.08 13.88 -1.50
CA ASP A 97 8.40 13.85 -0.06
C ASP A 97 7.54 14.85 0.71
N ALA A 98 7.37 16.07 0.18
CA ALA A 98 6.53 17.08 0.81
C ALA A 98 5.03 16.72 0.80
N ALA A 99 4.54 16.13 -0.29
CA ALA A 99 3.18 15.63 -0.40
C ALA A 99 2.93 14.47 0.59
N ALA A 100 3.88 13.53 0.67
CA ALA A 100 3.85 12.41 1.60
C ALA A 100 3.84 12.88 3.06
N GLU A 101 4.69 13.85 3.43
CA GLU A 101 4.74 14.36 4.81
C GLU A 101 3.45 15.10 5.20
N THR A 102 2.86 15.83 4.25
CA THR A 102 1.56 16.48 4.43
C THR A 102 0.46 15.45 4.64
N ALA A 103 0.45 14.38 3.85
CA ALA A 103 -0.51 13.28 3.98
C ALA A 103 -0.32 12.52 5.31
N ARG A 104 0.92 12.22 5.71
CA ARG A 104 1.26 11.56 6.98
C ARG A 104 0.74 12.35 8.18
N ALA A 105 0.96 13.66 8.17
CA ALA A 105 0.45 14.54 9.23
C ALA A 105 -1.10 14.58 9.27
N GLY A 106 -1.77 14.29 8.15
CA GLY A 106 -3.23 14.18 8.07
C GLY A 106 -3.79 12.86 8.62
N THR A 107 -3.00 11.79 8.64
CA THR A 107 -3.38 10.47 9.17
C THR A 107 -2.94 10.23 10.61
N ASP A 108 -2.10 11.11 11.16
CA ASP A 108 -1.47 10.95 12.49
C ASP A 108 -0.62 9.66 12.59
N ALA A 109 -0.08 9.20 11.45
CA ALA A 109 0.73 7.99 11.36
C ALA A 109 2.20 8.28 11.69
N ASP A 110 2.88 7.32 12.31
CA ASP A 110 4.33 7.40 12.59
C ASP A 110 5.14 7.44 11.29
N ALA A 111 4.67 6.72 10.25
CA ALA A 111 5.24 6.75 8.90
C ALA A 111 4.16 6.59 7.80
N LEU A 112 4.48 7.07 6.60
CA LEU A 112 3.66 6.94 5.42
C LEU A 112 4.48 6.47 4.23
N ILE A 113 3.97 5.46 3.53
CA ILE A 113 4.38 5.07 2.19
C ILE A 113 3.39 5.72 1.22
N TYR A 114 3.87 6.67 0.43
CA TYR A 114 3.07 7.43 -0.52
C TYR A 114 3.40 6.98 -1.96
N ILE A 115 2.38 6.64 -2.73
CA ILE A 115 2.49 6.14 -4.11
C ILE A 115 1.63 7.02 -5.02
N ALA A 116 2.26 7.80 -5.89
CA ALA A 116 1.59 8.56 -6.95
C ALA A 116 1.73 7.81 -8.28
N VAL A 117 0.66 7.12 -8.69
CA VAL A 117 0.73 6.16 -9.80
C VAL A 117 0.97 6.82 -11.17
N ASP A 118 0.34 7.96 -11.44
CA ASP A 118 0.47 8.68 -12.71
C ASP A 118 1.85 9.35 -12.84
N ASP A 119 2.41 9.80 -11.72
CA ASP A 119 3.74 10.41 -11.67
C ASP A 119 4.87 9.36 -11.57
N GLN A 120 4.51 8.11 -11.27
CA GLN A 120 5.44 7.00 -11.06
C GLN A 120 6.42 7.27 -9.91
N GLU A 121 5.95 7.95 -8.87
CA GLU A 121 6.74 8.32 -7.71
C GLU A 121 6.31 7.54 -6.46
N VAL A 122 7.30 7.16 -5.67
CA VAL A 122 7.13 6.55 -4.36
C VAL A 122 7.96 7.35 -3.38
N ALA A 123 7.34 7.78 -2.28
CA ALA A 123 8.01 8.45 -1.17
C ALA A 123 7.72 7.68 0.13
N VAL A 124 8.71 7.63 1.01
CA VAL A 124 8.58 7.02 2.34
C VAL A 124 9.08 8.01 3.36
N VAL A 125 8.18 8.44 4.24
CA VAL A 125 8.42 9.49 5.24
C VAL A 125 7.97 9.01 6.62
N GLY A 126 8.58 9.52 7.68
CA GLY A 126 8.23 9.16 9.05
C GLY A 126 9.08 9.90 10.08
N GLU A 127 8.63 9.91 11.33
CA GLU A 127 9.24 10.73 12.40
C GLU A 127 10.71 10.40 12.69
N ASN A 128 11.12 9.15 12.42
CA ASN A 128 12.48 8.65 12.63
C ASN A 128 13.15 8.14 11.35
N ILE A 129 12.56 8.43 10.19
CA ILE A 129 13.10 7.97 8.90
C ILE A 129 13.87 9.13 8.29
N ASN A 130 15.18 8.97 8.14
CA ASN A 130 15.97 9.95 7.40
C ASN A 130 15.82 9.77 5.88
N GLN A 131 16.16 10.80 5.12
CA GLN A 131 15.98 10.80 3.66
C GLN A 131 16.62 9.60 2.96
N ARG A 132 17.81 9.13 3.40
CA ARG A 132 18.47 7.98 2.76
C ARG A 132 17.67 6.69 2.97
N GLU A 133 17.08 6.54 4.13
CA GLU A 133 16.29 5.36 4.52
C GLU A 133 14.97 5.35 3.76
N GLY A 134 14.29 6.50 3.71
CA GLY A 134 13.10 6.72 2.90
C GLY A 134 13.35 6.41 1.42
N ASP A 135 14.41 6.99 0.84
CA ASP A 135 14.84 6.72 -0.54
C ASP A 135 15.13 5.22 -0.77
N GLY A 136 15.74 4.55 0.21
CA GLY A 136 16.06 3.14 0.14
C GLY A 136 14.81 2.26 0.08
N ALA A 137 13.84 2.53 0.96
CA ALA A 137 12.55 1.85 1.00
C ALA A 137 11.74 2.12 -0.28
N ALA A 138 11.67 3.39 -0.71
CA ALA A 138 11.01 3.79 -1.95
C ALA A 138 11.60 3.06 -3.16
N ASN A 139 12.93 3.01 -3.31
CA ASN A 139 13.58 2.29 -4.40
C ASN A 139 13.28 0.78 -4.39
N ALA A 140 13.18 0.16 -3.20
CA ALA A 140 12.83 -1.25 -3.09
C ALA A 140 11.39 -1.53 -3.55
N ILE A 141 10.45 -0.66 -3.17
CA ILE A 141 9.05 -0.71 -3.61
C ILE A 141 8.97 -0.54 -5.13
N THR A 142 9.57 0.52 -5.68
CA THR A 142 9.58 0.80 -7.13
C THR A 142 10.18 -0.35 -7.92
N THR A 143 11.31 -0.91 -7.46
CA THR A 143 11.93 -2.07 -8.13
C THR A 143 11.01 -3.29 -8.14
N ALA A 144 10.25 -3.53 -7.07
CA ALA A 144 9.31 -4.64 -7.02
C ALA A 144 8.10 -4.40 -7.95
N PHE A 145 7.60 -3.16 -8.03
CA PHE A 145 6.52 -2.76 -8.92
C PHE A 145 6.93 -2.90 -10.38
N ASP A 146 8.16 -2.50 -10.74
CA ASP A 146 8.73 -2.70 -12.08
C ASP A 146 8.80 -4.17 -12.50
N ASN A 147 8.86 -5.09 -11.53
CA ASN A 147 8.86 -6.53 -11.75
C ASN A 147 7.44 -7.15 -11.68
N GLY A 148 6.39 -6.34 -11.55
CA GLY A 148 5.00 -6.79 -11.38
C GLY A 148 4.73 -7.47 -10.04
N ASN A 149 5.61 -7.27 -9.04
CA ASN A 149 5.54 -7.92 -7.74
C ASN A 149 5.09 -6.95 -6.65
N PHE A 150 3.88 -6.42 -6.83
CA PHE A 150 3.33 -5.32 -6.03
C PHE A 150 3.18 -5.63 -4.55
N GLU A 151 2.54 -6.75 -4.22
CA GLU A 151 2.33 -7.18 -2.84
C GLU A 151 3.67 -7.28 -2.10
N ASN A 152 4.64 -7.98 -2.69
CA ASN A 152 5.97 -8.11 -2.11
C ASN A 152 6.70 -6.76 -2.04
N GLY A 153 6.50 -5.87 -3.01
CA GLY A 153 7.04 -4.51 -2.98
C GLY A 153 6.57 -3.74 -1.76
N MET A 154 5.27 -3.73 -1.51
CA MET A 154 4.68 -3.08 -0.33
C MET A 154 5.17 -3.73 0.97
N LEU A 155 5.16 -5.06 1.07
CA LEU A 155 5.61 -5.78 2.27
C LEU A 155 7.10 -5.54 2.59
N ASN A 156 7.95 -5.47 1.56
CA ASN A 156 9.35 -5.10 1.74
C ASN A 156 9.51 -3.62 2.11
N GLY A 157 8.70 -2.73 1.53
CA GLY A 157 8.63 -1.33 1.90
C GLY A 157 8.28 -1.12 3.37
N ILE A 158 7.25 -1.82 3.86
CA ILE A 158 6.86 -1.83 5.28
C ILE A 158 8.04 -2.29 6.14
N THR A 159 8.64 -3.43 5.80
CA THR A 159 9.77 -3.98 6.57
C THR A 159 10.97 -3.04 6.59
N ALA A 160 11.27 -2.37 5.47
CA ALA A 160 12.34 -1.39 5.38
C ALA A 160 12.05 -0.15 6.24
N THR A 161 10.80 0.33 6.21
CA THR A 161 10.31 1.44 7.02
C THR A 161 10.49 1.14 8.51
N GLU A 162 10.10 -0.05 8.96
CA GLU A 162 10.24 -0.49 10.36
C GLU A 162 11.69 -0.50 10.86
N MET A 163 12.63 -1.07 10.07
CA MET A 163 14.03 -1.22 10.51
C MET A 163 14.70 0.10 10.90
N HIS A 164 14.21 1.21 10.37
CA HIS A 164 14.76 2.54 10.59
C HIS A 164 14.05 3.31 11.71
N MET A 165 12.94 2.79 12.26
CA MET A 165 12.19 3.43 13.35
C MET A 165 12.58 2.94 14.75
N ASP A 166 13.36 1.86 14.84
CA ASP A 166 13.85 1.26 16.10
C ASP A 166 15.24 1.79 16.56
N GLU A 167 15.87 2.72 15.81
CA GLU A 167 17.20 3.28 16.10
C GLU A 167 17.16 4.63 16.86
#